data_AF-A0A0P4R4L3-F1
#
_entry.id   AF-A0A0P4R4L3-F1
#
_cell.length_a   1.000
_cell.length_b   1.000
_cell.length_c   1.000
_cell.angle_alpha   90.00
_cell.angle_beta   90.00
_cell.angle_gamma   90.00
#
_symmetry.space_group_name_H-M   'P 1'
#
loop_
_entity.id
_entity.type
_entity.pdbx_description
1 polymer ?
#
loop_
_entity_poly.entity_id
_entity_poly.type
_entity_poly.pdbx_seq_one_letter_code
_entity_poly.pdbx_strand_id
1 'polypeptide(L)'
;MTAKTERDAEKAGQDYDATPYLPRRGGLPAHRRAAADCQGCPLFLDASGTVFGSGSASARLMLVGEQPGDQEDRAGEPFVGPAGHLLRKAMREAGLDERQAYFTNAVKHFKFTLAERGKRRIHKPPSLRELTACRPWLTAELHLVDPDVVVALGATAGKALLGQSFRVTKDRGALIPLPVGDRPASRSAADGGNGLVVATLHPAAILRSTERETAYAGLVSDLGVAAEALR
;
A
#
# COMPACT_ATOMS: atom_id res chain seq x y z
N MET A 1 2.51 -24.35 21.92
CA MET A 1 2.59 -22.87 21.95
C MET A 1 3.38 -22.48 23.19
N THR A 2 4.23 -21.46 23.14
CA THR A 2 5.10 -21.10 24.28
C THR A 2 4.38 -20.05 25.14
N ALA A 3 4.70 -19.97 26.43
CA ALA A 3 4.14 -18.97 27.35
C ALA A 3 4.43 -17.50 26.92
N LYS A 4 5.30 -17.30 25.90
CA LYS A 4 5.51 -16.00 25.24
C LYS A 4 4.39 -15.69 24.25
N THR A 5 3.96 -16.69 23.46
CA THR A 5 2.89 -16.55 22.46
C THR A 5 1.53 -16.26 23.09
N GLU A 6 1.26 -16.81 24.28
CA GLU A 6 0.01 -16.56 25.01
C GLU A 6 -0.06 -15.13 25.58
N ARG A 7 1.06 -14.62 26.12
CA ARG A 7 1.14 -13.23 26.63
C ARG A 7 1.11 -12.18 25.52
N ASP A 8 1.68 -12.49 24.36
CA ASP A 8 1.63 -11.61 23.17
C ASP A 8 0.21 -11.57 22.56
N ALA A 9 -0.52 -12.69 22.62
CA ALA A 9 -1.93 -12.77 22.22
C ALA A 9 -2.89 -12.06 23.21
N GLU A 10 -2.62 -12.13 24.52
CA GLU A 10 -3.40 -11.45 25.56
C GLU A 10 -3.27 -9.92 25.49
N LYS A 11 -2.08 -9.41 25.13
CA LYS A 11 -1.86 -7.97 24.86
C LYS A 11 -2.52 -7.47 23.57
N ALA A 12 -2.69 -8.33 22.57
CA ALA A 12 -3.40 -8.00 21.31
C ALA A 12 -4.93 -7.82 21.50
N GLY A 13 -5.43 -8.01 22.73
CA GLY A 13 -6.82 -7.81 23.13
C GLY A 13 -7.25 -6.36 23.43
N GLN A 14 -6.39 -5.35 23.21
CA GLN A 14 -6.78 -3.93 23.34
C GLN A 14 -6.54 -3.22 22.00
N ASP A 15 -7.66 -2.86 21.35
CA ASP A 15 -7.87 -2.08 20.12
C ASP A 15 -6.76 -2.11 19.03
N TYR A 16 -7.13 -2.63 17.85
CA TYR A 16 -6.28 -2.62 16.66
C TYR A 16 -5.98 -1.17 16.23
N ASP A 17 -4.79 -0.67 16.59
CA ASP A 17 -4.35 0.69 16.29
C ASP A 17 -2.82 0.80 16.21
N ALA A 18 -2.30 1.30 15.08
CA ALA A 18 -0.88 1.60 14.91
C ALA A 18 -0.46 2.97 15.47
N THR A 19 -1.40 3.87 15.80
CA THR A 19 -1.12 5.25 16.23
C THR A 19 -0.08 5.33 17.36
N PRO A 20 -0.12 4.49 18.41
CA PRO A 20 0.86 4.55 19.50
C PRO A 20 2.32 4.27 19.07
N TYR A 21 2.51 3.61 17.92
CA TYR A 21 3.82 3.23 17.39
C TYR A 21 4.43 4.32 16.50
N LEU A 22 3.66 5.34 16.10
CA LEU A 22 4.14 6.38 15.21
C LEU A 22 5.11 7.33 15.95
N PRO A 23 6.30 7.60 15.39
CA PRO A 23 7.21 8.57 15.97
C PRO A 23 6.69 9.99 15.72
N ARG A 24 6.90 10.89 16.68
CA ARG A 24 6.45 12.30 16.55
C ARG A 24 7.27 13.10 15.52
N ARG A 25 8.50 12.67 15.19
CA ARG A 25 9.46 13.40 14.33
C ARG A 25 10.39 12.42 13.60
N GLY A 26 11.16 12.93 12.63
CA GLY A 26 12.29 12.20 12.04
C GLY A 26 12.07 11.62 10.63
N GLY A 27 11.01 12.04 9.94
CA GLY A 27 10.78 11.71 8.53
C GLY A 27 10.55 10.22 8.26
N LEU A 28 10.61 9.84 6.98
CA LEU A 28 10.49 8.43 6.56
C LEU A 28 11.49 7.49 7.25
N PRO A 29 12.77 7.84 7.48
CA PRO A 29 13.70 6.93 8.16
C PRO A 29 13.29 6.60 9.60
N ALA A 30 12.78 7.57 10.36
CA ALA A 30 12.30 7.30 11.72
C ALA A 30 11.01 6.46 11.70
N HIS A 31 10.07 6.76 10.79
CA HIS A 31 8.83 6.00 10.65
C HIS A 31 9.10 4.55 10.23
N ARG A 32 10.03 4.32 9.29
CA ARG A 32 10.44 2.96 8.90
C ARG A 32 10.98 2.17 10.09
N ARG A 33 11.87 2.78 10.90
CA ARG A 33 12.42 2.11 12.09
C ARG A 33 11.35 1.80 13.12
N ALA A 34 10.46 2.74 13.41
CA ALA A 34 9.38 2.54 14.37
C ALA A 34 8.35 1.50 13.89
N ALA A 35 8.05 1.47 12.59
CA ALA A 35 7.11 0.52 12.01
C ALA A 35 7.59 -0.94 12.16
N ALA A 36 8.90 -1.18 12.19
CA ALA A 36 9.48 -2.51 12.38
C ALA A 36 9.09 -3.17 13.73
N ASP A 37 8.74 -2.35 14.73
CA ASP A 37 8.30 -2.80 16.06
C ASP A 37 6.78 -2.69 16.24
N CYS A 38 6.03 -2.41 15.17
CA CYS A 38 4.58 -2.17 15.25
C CYS A 38 3.80 -3.44 15.58
N GLN A 39 3.10 -3.43 16.72
CA GLN A 39 2.19 -4.50 17.15
C GLN A 39 0.71 -4.07 17.13
N GLY A 40 0.37 -3.03 16.37
CA GLY A 40 -0.99 -2.47 16.30
C GLY A 40 -2.08 -3.40 15.71
N CYS A 41 -1.73 -4.58 15.19
CA CYS A 41 -2.70 -5.63 14.86
C CYS A 41 -2.00 -7.00 14.80
N PRO A 42 -2.69 -8.15 14.95
CA PRO A 42 -2.06 -9.47 15.06
C PRO A 42 -1.23 -9.95 13.87
N LEU A 43 -1.22 -9.23 12.74
CA LEU A 43 -0.45 -9.64 11.56
C LEU A 43 1.07 -9.68 11.81
N PHE A 44 1.58 -8.96 12.82
CA PHE A 44 3.00 -9.02 13.19
C PHE A 44 3.43 -10.40 13.73
N LEU A 45 2.49 -11.22 14.23
CA LEU A 45 2.81 -12.49 14.87
C LEU A 45 3.37 -13.54 13.88
N ASP A 46 2.84 -13.55 12.66
CA ASP A 46 3.14 -14.57 11.65
C ASP A 46 4.00 -14.07 10.48
N ALA A 47 3.99 -12.75 10.22
CA ALA A 47 4.83 -12.14 9.19
C ALA A 47 6.32 -12.28 9.53
N SER A 48 7.20 -12.30 8.52
CA SER A 48 8.65 -12.31 8.79
C SER A 48 9.13 -10.96 9.31
N GLY A 49 8.43 -9.89 8.92
CA GLY A 49 8.68 -8.55 9.40
C GLY A 49 7.79 -7.52 8.69
N THR A 50 7.93 -6.27 9.10
CA THR A 50 7.26 -5.15 8.46
C THR A 50 7.88 -4.84 7.10
N VAL A 51 7.03 -4.69 6.08
CA VAL A 51 7.41 -4.12 4.79
C VAL A 51 6.84 -2.71 4.72
N PHE A 52 7.68 -1.74 5.07
CA PHE A 52 7.35 -0.32 4.94
C PHE A 52 7.47 0.15 3.47
N GLY A 53 7.05 1.37 3.15
CA GLY A 53 7.20 1.89 1.79
C GLY A 53 8.66 2.10 1.37
N SER A 54 8.95 2.22 0.07
CA SER A 54 10.30 2.42 -0.50
C SER A 54 10.26 3.46 -1.63
N GLY A 55 11.26 4.34 -1.69
CA GLY A 55 11.35 5.43 -2.66
C GLY A 55 11.81 6.76 -2.03
N SER A 56 11.83 7.82 -2.84
CA SER A 56 12.21 9.16 -2.38
C SER A 56 11.13 9.80 -1.50
N ALA A 57 11.55 10.59 -0.50
CA ALA A 57 10.64 11.46 0.25
C ALA A 57 10.09 12.63 -0.60
N SER A 58 10.72 12.91 -1.75
CA SER A 58 10.30 13.94 -2.70
C SER A 58 9.57 13.34 -3.92
N ALA A 59 9.07 12.12 -3.81
CA ALA A 59 8.40 11.43 -4.90
C ALA A 59 7.07 12.11 -5.22
N ARG A 60 6.90 12.56 -6.46
CA ARG A 60 5.64 13.17 -6.94
C ARG A 60 4.56 12.11 -7.19
N LEU A 61 4.97 10.85 -7.33
CA LEU A 61 4.11 9.70 -7.59
C LEU A 61 4.19 8.73 -6.40
N MET A 62 3.05 8.31 -5.86
CA MET A 62 2.98 7.24 -4.85
C MET A 62 2.13 6.08 -5.35
N LEU A 63 2.60 4.84 -5.18
CA LEU A 63 1.90 3.62 -5.56
C LEU A 63 1.51 2.87 -4.29
N VAL A 64 0.21 2.60 -4.13
CA VAL A 64 -0.33 1.94 -2.93
C VAL A 64 -0.96 0.61 -3.32
N GLY A 65 -0.39 -0.49 -2.84
CA GLY A 65 -0.95 -1.84 -2.95
C GLY A 65 -1.79 -2.25 -1.73
N GLU A 66 -2.17 -3.52 -1.70
CA GLU A 66 -2.97 -4.09 -0.61
C GLU A 66 -2.13 -4.37 0.64
N GLN A 67 -1.17 -5.30 0.51
CA GLN A 67 -0.28 -5.76 1.56
C GLN A 67 0.96 -6.41 0.92
N PRO A 68 2.03 -6.72 1.68
CA PRO A 68 3.19 -7.42 1.15
C PRO A 68 2.81 -8.85 0.76
N GLY A 69 3.47 -9.38 -0.28
CA GLY A 69 3.39 -10.79 -0.65
C GLY A 69 4.48 -11.63 0.00
N ASP A 70 4.56 -12.90 -0.40
CA ASP A 70 5.53 -13.87 0.14
C ASP A 70 7.00 -13.47 -0.09
N GLN A 71 7.30 -12.83 -1.22
CA GLN A 71 8.67 -12.40 -1.55
C GLN A 71 8.99 -11.07 -0.86
N GLU A 72 8.04 -10.14 -0.86
CA GLU A 72 8.17 -8.84 -0.20
C GLU A 72 8.40 -9.01 1.30
N ASP A 73 7.61 -9.87 1.96
CA ASP A 73 7.74 -10.16 3.39
C ASP A 73 9.11 -10.75 3.77
N ARG A 74 9.70 -11.57 2.90
CA ARG A 74 11.07 -12.10 3.12
C ARG A 74 12.16 -11.07 2.82
N ALA A 75 11.92 -10.21 1.84
CA ALA A 75 12.89 -9.21 1.41
C ALA A 75 12.88 -7.94 2.27
N GLY A 76 11.76 -7.64 2.94
CA GLY A 76 11.56 -6.36 3.63
C GLY A 76 11.28 -5.18 2.69
N GLU A 77 11.00 -5.45 1.41
CA GLU A 77 10.84 -4.41 0.36
C GLU A 77 9.54 -4.61 -0.44
N PRO A 78 8.77 -3.55 -0.72
CA PRO A 78 7.50 -3.67 -1.43
C PRO A 78 7.70 -3.89 -2.94
N PHE A 79 6.81 -4.68 -3.56
CA PHE A 79 6.78 -4.94 -5.00
C PHE A 79 8.08 -5.52 -5.59
N VAL A 80 8.73 -6.43 -4.89
CA VAL A 80 9.89 -7.18 -5.42
C VAL A 80 9.51 -8.47 -6.13
N GLY A 81 8.28 -8.96 -5.97
CA GLY A 81 7.81 -10.18 -6.62
C GLY A 81 7.28 -9.98 -8.04
N PRO A 82 6.67 -11.03 -8.65
CA PRO A 82 6.18 -11.01 -10.03
C PRO A 82 5.19 -9.89 -10.33
N ALA A 83 4.33 -9.55 -9.36
CA ALA A 83 3.38 -8.45 -9.49
C ALA A 83 4.09 -7.09 -9.58
N GLY A 84 5.18 -6.90 -8.82
CA GLY A 84 6.00 -5.71 -8.87
C GLY A 84 6.79 -5.56 -10.16
N HIS A 85 7.34 -6.66 -10.69
CA HIS A 85 7.98 -6.65 -12.01
C HIS A 85 7.01 -6.27 -13.13
N LEU A 86 5.78 -6.81 -13.11
CA LEU A 86 4.74 -6.44 -14.06
C LEU A 86 4.36 -4.95 -13.95
N LEU A 87 4.25 -4.44 -12.72
CA LEU A 87 3.98 -3.03 -12.45
C LEU A 87 5.07 -2.11 -13.02
N ARG A 88 6.34 -2.41 -12.74
CA ARG A 88 7.48 -1.62 -13.27
C ARG A 88 7.54 -1.64 -14.79
N LYS A 89 7.17 -2.77 -15.42
CA LYS A 89 7.03 -2.85 -16.88
C LYS A 89 5.93 -1.89 -17.38
N ALA A 90 4.75 -1.95 -16.77
CA ALA A 90 3.63 -1.09 -17.15
C ALA A 90 3.92 0.41 -16.92
N MET A 91 4.61 0.75 -15.83
CA MET A 91 5.06 2.12 -15.55
C MET A 91 5.95 2.67 -16.67
N ARG A 92 6.96 1.90 -17.10
CA ARG A 92 7.84 2.31 -18.20
C ARG A 92 7.07 2.53 -19.50
N GLU A 93 6.13 1.65 -19.82
CA GLU A 93 5.27 1.77 -21.02
C GLU A 93 4.33 2.98 -20.94
N ALA A 94 3.88 3.35 -19.74
CA ALA A 94 3.08 4.56 -19.49
C ALA A 94 3.92 5.86 -19.42
N GLY A 95 5.25 5.77 -19.51
CA GLY A 95 6.14 6.93 -19.42
C GLY A 95 6.40 7.43 -18.00
N LEU A 96 6.20 6.59 -16.98
CA LEU A 96 6.49 6.90 -15.57
C LEU A 96 7.89 6.43 -15.16
N ASP A 97 8.69 7.33 -14.55
CA ASP A 97 9.99 6.98 -13.99
C ASP A 97 9.84 6.41 -12.56
N GLU A 98 10.24 5.16 -12.38
CA GLU A 98 10.19 4.50 -11.07
C GLU A 98 11.08 5.15 -10.00
N ARG A 99 12.13 5.89 -10.40
CA ARG A 99 13.00 6.62 -9.46
C ARG A 99 12.30 7.82 -8.82
N GLN A 100 11.22 8.30 -9.45
CA GLN A 100 10.39 9.39 -8.95
C GLN A 100 9.16 8.88 -8.19
N ALA A 101 9.06 7.57 -7.98
CA ALA A 101 7.93 6.93 -7.34
C ALA A 101 8.26 6.48 -5.91
N TYR A 102 7.24 6.53 -5.04
CA TYR A 102 7.24 5.91 -3.72
C TYR A 102 6.27 4.74 -3.71
N PHE A 103 6.75 3.54 -3.40
CA PHE A 103 5.97 2.30 -3.41
C PHE A 103 5.62 1.89 -1.99
N THR A 104 4.36 1.61 -1.70
CA THR A 104 3.92 1.15 -0.38
C THR A 104 2.64 0.31 -0.45
N ASN A 105 2.16 -0.17 0.69
CA ASN A 105 0.92 -0.94 0.80
C ASN A 105 -0.01 -0.37 1.88
N ALA A 106 -1.31 -0.60 1.77
CA ALA A 106 -2.27 -0.19 2.80
C ALA A 106 -2.03 -0.88 4.15
N VAL A 107 -1.57 -2.14 4.13
CA VAL A 107 -1.15 -2.90 5.31
C VAL A 107 0.34 -3.25 5.21
N LYS A 108 1.08 -3.21 6.33
CA LYS A 108 2.55 -3.36 6.35
C LYS A 108 3.06 -4.77 6.69
N HIS A 109 2.19 -5.68 7.06
CA HIS A 109 2.53 -7.08 7.39
C HIS A 109 1.82 -8.03 6.45
N PHE A 110 2.48 -9.12 6.05
CA PHE A 110 1.90 -10.10 5.15
C PHE A 110 0.94 -11.02 5.90
N LYS A 111 -0.34 -10.97 5.53
CA LYS A 111 -1.33 -11.93 6.00
C LYS A 111 -1.36 -13.17 5.10
N PHE A 112 -1.12 -14.33 5.71
CA PHE A 112 -1.18 -15.61 5.01
C PHE A 112 -1.68 -16.74 5.91
N THR A 113 -2.02 -17.86 5.28
CA THR A 113 -2.21 -19.16 5.94
C THR A 113 -1.21 -20.15 5.36
N LEU A 114 -0.83 -21.17 6.13
CA LEU A 114 -0.04 -22.29 5.59
C LEU A 114 -0.96 -23.25 4.83
N ALA A 115 -0.49 -23.77 3.71
CA ALA A 115 -1.19 -24.84 3.00
C ALA A 115 -1.28 -26.09 3.87
N GLU A 116 -2.40 -26.82 3.81
CA GLU A 116 -2.64 -28.03 4.62
C GLU A 116 -1.53 -29.09 4.50
N ARG A 117 -0.84 -29.14 3.35
CA ARG A 117 0.24 -30.07 3.06
C ARG A 117 1.52 -29.36 2.62
N GLY A 118 2.09 -28.52 3.47
CA GLY A 118 3.47 -28.02 3.27
C GLY A 118 3.76 -26.68 3.94
N LYS A 119 4.90 -26.10 3.59
CA LYS A 119 5.37 -24.79 4.10
C LYS A 119 4.99 -23.61 3.19
N ARG A 120 4.14 -23.84 2.18
CA ARG A 120 3.74 -22.80 1.24
C ARG A 120 2.81 -21.81 1.94
N ARG A 121 3.15 -20.52 1.86
CA ARG A 121 2.33 -19.42 2.37
C ARG A 121 1.29 -19.02 1.33
N ILE A 122 0.02 -19.03 1.73
CA ILE A 122 -1.13 -18.68 0.91
C ILE A 122 -1.64 -17.32 1.37
N HIS A 123 -1.51 -16.33 0.51
CA HIS A 123 -1.99 -14.97 0.75
C HIS A 123 -3.48 -14.94 1.13
N LYS A 124 -3.83 -14.14 2.14
CA LYS A 124 -5.22 -13.83 2.52
C LYS A 124 -5.43 -12.33 2.56
N PRO A 125 -6.54 -11.79 2.02
CA PRO A 125 -6.77 -10.35 2.07
C PRO A 125 -6.87 -9.85 3.51
N PRO A 126 -6.38 -8.64 3.80
CA PRO A 126 -6.53 -8.05 5.12
C PRO A 126 -8.00 -7.76 5.42
N SER A 127 -8.37 -7.84 6.70
CA SER A 127 -9.70 -7.45 7.18
C SER A 127 -9.84 -5.93 7.26
N LEU A 128 -11.09 -5.44 7.36
CA LEU A 128 -11.33 -4.00 7.57
C LEU A 128 -10.71 -3.50 8.88
N ARG A 129 -10.69 -4.34 9.92
CA ARG A 129 -10.03 -4.01 11.18
C ARG A 129 -8.53 -3.85 11.00
N GLU A 130 -7.87 -4.75 10.28
CA GLU A 130 -6.43 -4.66 9.98
C GLU A 130 -6.09 -3.45 9.11
N LEU A 131 -6.93 -3.14 8.10
CA LEU A 131 -6.79 -1.93 7.30
C LEU A 131 -6.89 -0.66 8.15
N THR A 132 -7.88 -0.61 9.04
CA THR A 132 -8.08 0.53 9.96
C THR A 132 -6.91 0.66 10.91
N ALA A 133 -6.43 -0.45 11.47
CA ALA A 133 -5.27 -0.50 12.36
C ALA A 133 -4.01 0.07 11.71
N CYS A 134 -3.78 -0.26 10.43
CA CYS A 134 -2.55 0.09 9.71
C CYS A 134 -2.64 1.46 9.02
N ARG A 135 -3.85 2.04 8.90
CA ARG A 135 -4.10 3.35 8.28
C ARG A 135 -3.18 4.47 8.81
N PRO A 136 -2.87 4.59 10.11
CA PRO A 136 -1.94 5.61 10.60
C PRO A 136 -0.60 5.62 9.87
N TRP A 137 -0.04 4.45 9.53
CA TRP A 137 1.21 4.38 8.76
C TRP A 137 1.06 4.91 7.34
N LEU A 138 -0.01 4.55 6.63
CA LEU A 138 -0.26 5.03 5.28
C LEU A 138 -0.49 6.55 5.26
N THR A 139 -1.29 7.08 6.19
CA THR A 139 -1.50 8.52 6.33
C THR A 139 -0.19 9.25 6.64
N ALA A 140 0.67 8.68 7.50
CA ALA A 140 1.99 9.26 7.75
C ALA A 140 2.88 9.27 6.51
N GLU A 141 2.93 8.20 5.72
CA GLU A 141 3.68 8.18 4.46
C GLU A 141 3.14 9.20 3.45
N LEU A 142 1.81 9.32 3.30
CA LEU A 142 1.18 10.32 2.44
C LEU A 142 1.59 11.74 2.83
N HIS A 143 1.56 12.06 4.12
CA HIS A 143 1.98 13.38 4.62
C HIS A 143 3.47 13.65 4.49
N LEU A 144 4.32 12.62 4.64
CA LEU A 144 5.77 12.78 4.58
C LEU A 144 6.30 12.83 3.15
N VAL A 145 5.63 12.16 2.21
CA VAL A 145 6.00 12.14 0.79
C VAL A 145 5.35 13.31 0.03
N ASP A 146 4.15 13.73 0.44
CA ASP A 146 3.37 14.79 -0.21
C ASP A 146 3.26 14.62 -1.75
N PRO A 147 2.80 13.46 -2.24
CA PRO A 147 2.76 13.17 -3.66
C PRO A 147 1.70 14.00 -4.39
N ASP A 148 1.98 14.37 -5.65
CA ASP A 148 1.00 14.99 -6.54
C ASP A 148 -0.06 13.98 -6.99
N VAL A 149 0.36 12.74 -7.26
CA VAL A 149 -0.52 11.65 -7.71
C VAL A 149 -0.28 10.38 -6.92
N VAL A 150 -1.37 9.74 -6.49
CA VAL A 150 -1.40 8.44 -5.82
C VAL A 150 -2.09 7.43 -6.74
N VAL A 151 -1.42 6.32 -7.05
CA VAL A 151 -2.00 5.20 -7.79
C VAL A 151 -2.46 4.13 -6.81
N ALA A 152 -3.77 3.91 -6.74
CA ALA A 152 -4.38 2.87 -5.92
C ALA A 152 -4.47 1.55 -6.70
N LEU A 153 -3.63 0.57 -6.33
CA LEU A 153 -3.54 -0.72 -7.01
C LEU A 153 -4.57 -1.69 -6.41
N GLY A 154 -5.71 -1.81 -7.07
CA GLY A 154 -6.78 -2.73 -6.69
C GLY A 154 -7.77 -2.19 -5.65
N ALA A 155 -8.77 -3.03 -5.35
CA ALA A 155 -9.92 -2.63 -4.53
C ALA A 155 -9.53 -2.26 -3.09
N THR A 156 -8.58 -2.97 -2.47
CA THR A 156 -8.21 -2.73 -1.08
C THR A 156 -7.48 -1.41 -0.90
N ALA A 157 -6.51 -1.10 -1.76
CA ALA A 157 -5.83 0.19 -1.77
C ALA A 157 -6.81 1.33 -2.07
N GLY A 158 -7.69 1.15 -3.07
CA GLY A 158 -8.70 2.14 -3.40
C GLY A 158 -9.66 2.41 -2.24
N LYS A 159 -10.10 1.38 -1.51
CA LYS A 159 -10.92 1.56 -0.30
C LYS A 159 -10.17 2.23 0.84
N ALA A 160 -8.88 1.94 1.00
CA ALA A 160 -8.05 2.55 2.04
C ALA A 160 -7.90 4.07 1.82
N LEU A 161 -7.84 4.51 0.56
CA LEU A 161 -7.65 5.91 0.18
C LEU A 161 -8.97 6.66 -0.06
N LEU A 162 -9.97 6.03 -0.67
CA LEU A 162 -11.20 6.67 -1.18
C LEU A 162 -12.47 6.26 -0.41
N GLY A 163 -12.34 5.37 0.58
CA GLY A 163 -13.45 4.92 1.43
C GLY A 163 -14.20 3.69 0.92
N GLN A 164 -15.13 3.18 1.73
CA GLN A 164 -15.77 1.87 1.52
C GLN A 164 -16.72 1.79 0.31
N SER A 165 -17.22 2.94 -0.17
CA SER A 165 -18.07 3.03 -1.36
C SER A 165 -17.29 2.84 -2.67
N PHE A 166 -15.96 2.95 -2.66
CA PHE A 166 -15.11 2.81 -3.84
C PHE A 166 -15.25 1.45 -4.52
N ARG A 167 -15.34 1.45 -5.86
CA ARG A 167 -15.40 0.23 -6.68
C ARG A 167 -14.43 0.32 -7.85
N VAL A 168 -13.35 -0.46 -7.79
CA VAL A 168 -12.32 -0.52 -8.85
C VAL A 168 -12.88 -0.81 -10.25
N THR A 169 -13.94 -1.62 -10.35
CA THR A 169 -14.55 -1.95 -11.64
C THR A 169 -15.32 -0.78 -12.27
N LYS A 170 -15.66 0.24 -11.48
CA LYS A 170 -16.42 1.41 -11.92
C LYS A 170 -15.53 2.65 -12.04
N ASP A 171 -14.63 2.82 -11.07
CA ASP A 171 -13.95 4.09 -10.83
C ASP A 171 -12.48 4.07 -11.32
N ARG A 172 -11.99 2.96 -11.89
CA ARG A 172 -10.62 2.89 -12.42
C ARG A 172 -10.41 3.83 -13.61
N GLY A 173 -9.18 4.34 -13.74
CA GLY A 173 -8.80 5.25 -14.83
C GLY A 173 -9.34 6.67 -14.72
N ALA A 174 -10.11 6.99 -13.67
CA ALA A 174 -10.54 8.35 -13.38
C ALA A 174 -9.53 9.07 -12.47
N LEU A 175 -9.43 10.39 -12.63
CA LEU A 175 -8.76 11.28 -11.68
C LEU A 175 -9.74 11.69 -10.58
N ILE A 176 -9.44 11.29 -9.35
CA ILE A 176 -10.29 11.52 -8.18
C ILE A 176 -9.50 12.36 -7.16
N PRO A 177 -10.05 13.42 -6.58
CA PRO A 177 -9.37 14.14 -5.50
C PRO A 177 -9.08 13.23 -4.29
N LEU A 178 -7.86 13.29 -3.76
CA LEU A 178 -7.49 12.62 -2.52
C LEU A 178 -8.29 13.23 -1.36
N PRO A 179 -8.98 12.41 -0.53
CA PRO A 179 -9.80 12.92 0.55
C PRO A 179 -9.06 13.79 1.55
N VAL A 180 -9.77 14.79 2.10
CA VAL A 180 -9.21 15.89 2.89
C VAL A 180 -8.34 15.45 4.07
N GLY A 181 -8.74 14.40 4.78
CA GLY A 181 -8.04 13.92 5.98
C GLY A 181 -6.71 13.19 5.71
N ASP A 182 -6.46 12.83 4.46
CA ASP A 182 -5.20 12.21 4.02
C ASP A 182 -4.33 13.21 3.22
N ARG A 183 -4.69 14.51 3.24
CA ARG A 183 -3.94 15.56 2.57
C ARG A 183 -2.75 16.03 3.40
N PRO A 184 -1.56 16.20 2.78
CA PRO A 184 -0.40 16.80 3.42
C PRO A 184 -0.69 18.19 3.99
N ALA A 185 -0.21 18.45 5.21
CA ALA A 185 -0.43 19.71 5.91
C ALA A 185 0.21 20.94 5.22
N SER A 186 1.17 20.70 4.30
CA SER A 186 1.86 21.70 3.49
C SER A 186 0.97 22.35 2.42
N ARG A 187 -0.13 21.70 2.00
CA ARG A 187 -1.00 22.20 0.94
C ARG A 187 -2.24 22.86 1.54
N SER A 188 -2.37 24.18 1.38
CA SER A 188 -3.63 24.84 1.76
C SER A 188 -4.72 24.52 0.74
N ALA A 189 -5.99 24.60 1.16
CA ALA A 189 -7.11 24.50 0.23
C ALA A 189 -7.09 25.60 -0.86
N ALA A 190 -6.30 26.67 -0.67
CA ALA A 190 -6.16 27.77 -1.61
C ALA A 190 -5.08 27.54 -2.68
N ASP A 191 -4.17 26.57 -2.49
CA ASP A 191 -3.06 26.31 -3.43
C ASP A 191 -3.47 25.45 -4.64
N GLY A 192 -4.76 25.11 -4.78
CA GLY A 192 -5.32 24.40 -5.94
C GLY A 192 -4.84 22.95 -6.15
N GLY A 193 -3.75 22.52 -5.53
CA GLY A 193 -3.16 21.20 -5.68
C GLY A 193 -3.77 20.19 -4.72
N ASN A 194 -4.96 19.67 -5.03
CA ASN A 194 -5.38 18.42 -4.41
C ASN A 194 -4.45 17.31 -4.89
N GLY A 195 -3.86 16.53 -3.98
CA GLY A 195 -3.30 15.23 -4.38
C GLY A 195 -4.37 14.46 -5.15
N LEU A 196 -4.02 13.86 -6.27
CA LEU A 196 -4.95 13.13 -7.12
C LEU A 196 -4.81 11.63 -6.86
N VAL A 197 -5.89 10.88 -7.00
CA VAL A 197 -5.89 9.43 -6.94
C VAL A 197 -6.33 8.89 -8.29
N VAL A 198 -5.53 7.99 -8.84
CA VAL A 198 -5.92 7.14 -9.98
C VAL A 198 -6.01 5.71 -9.47
N ALA A 199 -7.19 5.10 -9.58
CA ALA A 199 -7.32 3.69 -9.24
C ALA A 199 -7.16 2.80 -10.47
N THR A 200 -6.61 1.61 -10.27
CA THR A 200 -6.42 0.61 -11.33
C THR A 200 -6.49 -0.82 -10.81
N LEU A 201 -6.37 -1.81 -11.69
CA LEU A 201 -6.30 -3.22 -11.32
C LEU A 201 -4.98 -3.52 -10.60
N HIS A 202 -5.03 -4.37 -9.57
CA HIS A 202 -3.81 -4.84 -8.93
C HIS A 202 -3.03 -5.77 -9.89
N PRO A 203 -1.70 -5.60 -10.08
CA PRO A 203 -0.91 -6.42 -11.00
C PRO A 203 -0.99 -7.93 -10.73
N ALA A 204 -1.08 -8.34 -9.46
CA ALA A 204 -1.29 -9.75 -9.09
C ALA A 204 -2.63 -10.33 -9.62
N ALA A 205 -3.67 -9.52 -9.80
CA ALA A 205 -4.92 -9.97 -10.42
C ALA A 205 -4.74 -10.22 -11.92
N ILE A 206 -3.97 -9.38 -12.60
CA ILE A 206 -3.62 -9.53 -14.03
C ILE A 206 -2.84 -10.82 -14.25
N LEU A 207 -1.89 -11.14 -13.38
CA LEU A 207 -1.13 -12.40 -13.43
C LEU A 207 -2.03 -13.66 -13.30
N ARG A 208 -3.21 -13.55 -12.68
CA ARG A 208 -4.16 -14.66 -12.54
C ARG A 208 -5.30 -14.62 -13.57
N SER A 209 -5.40 -13.56 -14.36
CA SER A 209 -6.46 -13.38 -15.34
C SER A 209 -6.29 -14.31 -16.55
N THR A 210 -7.40 -14.82 -17.07
CA THR A 210 -7.47 -15.50 -18.38
C THR A 210 -7.33 -14.51 -19.54
N GLU A 211 -7.72 -13.24 -19.34
CA GLU A 211 -7.62 -12.15 -20.31
C GLU A 211 -6.44 -11.23 -19.96
N ARG A 212 -5.26 -11.82 -19.79
CA ARG A 212 -4.08 -11.14 -19.25
C ARG A 212 -3.65 -9.93 -20.09
N GLU A 213 -3.68 -10.05 -21.42
CA GLU A 213 -3.26 -8.98 -22.34
C GLU A 213 -4.17 -7.75 -22.22
N THR A 214 -5.49 -7.94 -22.31
CA THR A 214 -6.49 -6.88 -22.14
C THR A 214 -6.37 -6.22 -20.76
N ALA A 215 -6.24 -7.02 -19.70
CA ALA A 215 -6.10 -6.49 -18.35
C ALA A 215 -4.79 -5.70 -18.15
N TYR A 216 -3.69 -6.15 -18.77
CA TYR A 216 -2.41 -5.44 -18.77
C TYR A 216 -2.48 -4.13 -19.56
N ALA A 217 -3.07 -4.13 -20.75
CA ALA A 217 -3.28 -2.92 -21.54
C ALA A 217 -4.09 -1.87 -20.75
N GLY A 218 -5.12 -2.32 -20.02
CA GLY A 218 -5.87 -1.44 -19.12
C GLY A 218 -5.03 -0.87 -17.97
N LEU A 219 -4.11 -1.64 -17.39
CA LEU A 219 -3.18 -1.11 -16.37
C LEU A 219 -2.29 -0.02 -16.95
N VAL A 220 -1.72 -0.25 -18.14
CA VAL A 220 -0.89 0.77 -18.82
C VAL A 220 -1.70 2.03 -19.12
N SER A 221 -2.94 1.87 -19.61
CA SER A 221 -3.85 2.99 -19.87
C SER A 221 -4.12 3.81 -18.61
N ASP A 222 -4.47 3.18 -17.49
CA ASP A 222 -4.75 3.90 -16.23
C ASP A 222 -3.49 4.59 -15.69
N LEU A 223 -2.31 3.96 -15.82
CA LEU A 223 -1.04 4.60 -15.47
C LEU A 223 -0.71 5.79 -16.38
N GLY A 224 -1.16 5.77 -17.64
CA GLY A 224 -1.06 6.90 -18.57
C GLY A 224 -1.82 8.14 -18.06
N VAL A 225 -2.98 7.94 -17.42
CA VAL A 225 -3.73 9.04 -16.78
C VAL A 225 -2.94 9.65 -15.63
N ALA A 226 -2.30 8.82 -14.81
CA ALA A 226 -1.41 9.31 -13.75
C ALA A 226 -0.19 10.06 -14.32
N ALA A 227 0.37 9.58 -15.44
CA ALA A 227 1.48 10.24 -16.13
C ALA A 227 1.08 11.61 -16.68
N GLU A 228 -0.11 11.73 -17.26
CA GLU A 228 -0.64 13.00 -17.76
C GLU A 228 -0.83 14.02 -16.64
N ALA A 229 -1.36 13.60 -15.49
CA ALA A 229 -1.55 14.45 -14.32
C ALA A 229 -0.24 14.94 -13.65
N LEU A 230 0.91 14.32 -13.97
CA LEU A 230 2.22 14.69 -13.45
C LEU A 230 3.01 15.66 -14.36
N ARG A 231 2.52 15.92 -15.57
CA ARG A 231 3.12 16.88 -16.51
C ARG A 231 2.85 18.32 -16.09
#